data_AF-A0A2D0IMH6-F1
#
_entry.id   AF-A0A2D0IMH6-F1
#
_cell.length_a   1.000
_cell.length_b   1.000
_cell.length_c   1.000
_cell.angle_alpha   90.00
_cell.angle_beta   90.00
_cell.angle_gamma   90.00
#
_symmetry.space_group_name_H-M   'P 1'
#
loop_
_entity.id
_entity.type
_entity.pdbx_description
1 polymer ?
#
loop_
_entity_poly.entity_id
_entity_poly.type
_entity_poly.pdbx_seq_one_letter_code
_entity_poly.pdbx_strand_id
1 'polypeptide(L)' 'MTMARNAIERLNNSAGHNYQWSVMCRVHICEKCGTAEHRSGWYWWAGYKSKVEPPCYQRCTEGDLLKWQEDDAIFEGL' A
#
# COMPACT_ATOMS: atom_id res chain seq x y z
N MET A 1 -7.52 7.43 15.55
CA MET A 1 -7.03 8.07 14.30
C MET A 1 -5.63 7.54 14.05
N THR A 2 -5.41 6.71 13.04
CA THR A 2 -4.06 6.25 12.68
C THR A 2 -3.31 7.44 12.10
N MET A 3 -2.18 7.82 12.71
CA MET A 3 -1.36 8.92 12.21
C MET A 3 -0.81 8.55 10.82
N ALA A 4 -0.88 9.48 9.87
CA ALA A 4 -0.22 9.31 8.59
C ALA A 4 1.29 9.20 8.83
N ARG A 5 1.93 8.21 8.20
CA ARG A 5 3.39 8.05 8.29
C ARG A 5 4.11 9.32 7.84
N ASN A 6 5.25 9.62 8.44
CA ASN A 6 6.16 10.64 7.93
C ASN A 6 7.00 10.11 6.76
N ALA A 7 7.79 10.97 6.12
CA ALA A 7 8.58 10.59 4.95
C ALA A 7 9.65 9.52 5.27
N ILE A 8 10.26 9.57 6.46
CA ILE A 8 11.31 8.63 6.89
C ILE A 8 10.70 7.24 7.14
N GLU A 9 9.54 7.18 7.78
CA GLU A 9 8.81 5.92 8.00
C GLU A 9 8.42 5.25 6.69
N ARG A 10 8.03 6.03 5.66
CA ARG A 10 7.76 5.48 4.32
C ARG A 10 9.01 5.00 3.62
N LEU A 11 10.15 5.70 3.75
CA LEU A 11 11.40 5.26 3.15
C LEU A 11 11.93 3.96 3.77
N ASN A 12 11.68 3.75 5.06
CA ASN A 12 12.11 2.57 5.81
C ASN A 12 11.03 1.48 5.94
N ASN A 13 10.01 1.48 5.08
CA ASN A 13 8.95 0.47 5.13
C ASN A 13 9.51 -0.95 4.87
N SER A 14 9.09 -1.92 5.67
CA SER A 14 9.54 -3.31 5.56
C SER A 14 9.08 -3.99 4.26
N ALA A 15 7.96 -3.56 3.70
CA ALA A 15 7.42 -4.06 2.44
C ALA A 15 8.24 -3.63 1.20
N GLY A 16 9.19 -2.69 1.36
CA GLY A 16 10.09 -2.26 0.31
C GLY A 16 9.48 -1.39 -0.80
N HIS A 17 8.40 -0.67 -0.51
CA HIS A 17 7.76 0.28 -1.41
C HIS A 17 8.61 1.54 -1.62
N ASN A 18 8.48 2.15 -2.80
CA ASN A 18 8.99 3.49 -3.08
C ASN A 18 7.84 4.47 -3.27
N TYR A 19 7.28 4.95 -2.15
CA TYR A 19 6.13 5.84 -2.16
C TYR A 19 6.49 7.26 -2.60
N GLN A 20 5.75 7.77 -3.58
CA GLN A 20 5.78 9.17 -3.99
C GLN A 20 4.42 9.82 -3.86
N TRP A 21 4.40 11.11 -3.53
CA TRP A 21 3.16 11.85 -3.40
C TRP A 21 2.53 12.11 -4.78
N SER A 22 1.34 11.56 -5.01
CA SER A 22 0.53 11.86 -6.20
C SER A 22 -0.38 13.05 -5.91
N VAL A 23 -0.16 14.15 -6.62
CA VAL A 23 -0.98 15.37 -6.49
C VAL A 23 -2.41 15.13 -7.00
N MET A 24 -2.57 14.32 -8.05
CA MET A 24 -3.88 14.04 -8.65
C MET A 24 -4.80 13.28 -7.68
N CYS A 25 -4.28 12.20 -7.09
CA CYS A 25 -5.07 11.31 -6.24
C CYS A 25 -4.99 11.71 -4.75
N ARG A 26 -4.11 12.67 -4.39
CA ARG A 26 -3.82 13.10 -3.01
C ARG A 26 -3.45 11.95 -2.07
N VAL A 27 -2.68 11.00 -2.59
CA VAL A 27 -2.21 9.79 -1.88
C VAL A 27 -0.75 9.53 -2.22
N HIS A 28 -0.08 8.71 -1.41
CA HIS A 28 1.27 8.26 -1.72
C HIS A 28 1.20 6.98 -2.55
N ILE A 29 1.73 6.98 -3.76
CA ILE A 29 1.69 5.82 -4.67
C ILE A 29 3.09 5.26 -4.80
N CYS A 30 3.23 3.95 -4.66
CA CYS A 30 4.47 3.26 -4.96
C CYS A 30 4.71 3.25 -6.47
N GLU A 31 5.81 3.85 -6.93
CA GLU A 31 6.14 3.92 -8.36
C GLU A 31 6.34 2.55 -9.01
N LYS A 32 6.63 1.53 -8.21
CA LYS A 32 7.01 0.20 -8.67
C LYS A 32 5.84 -0.75 -8.87
N CYS A 33 4.87 -0.72 -7.97
CA CYS A 33 3.76 -1.67 -7.93
C CYS A 33 2.37 -1.03 -7.93
N GLY A 34 2.29 0.31 -7.86
CA GLY A 34 1.03 1.03 -7.87
C GLY A 34 0.26 1.02 -6.55
N THR A 35 0.80 0.43 -5.47
CA THR A 35 0.18 0.47 -4.14
C THR A 35 0.00 1.93 -3.68
N ALA A 36 -1.21 2.30 -3.26
CA ALA A 36 -1.52 3.63 -2.77
C ALA A 36 -1.74 3.64 -1.25
N GLU A 37 -0.95 4.42 -0.52
CA GLU A 37 -1.15 4.76 0.88
C GLU A 37 -1.92 6.08 1.00
N HIS A 38 -3.14 5.99 1.55
CA HIS A 38 -3.95 7.14 1.89
C HIS A 38 -3.54 7.71 3.25
N ARG A 39 -3.67 9.04 3.40
CA ARG A 39 -3.43 9.74 4.68
C ARG A 39 -4.33 9.26 5.84
N SER A 40 -5.43 8.57 5.52
CA SER A 40 -6.31 7.90 6.49
C SER A 40 -5.71 6.59 7.07
N GLY A 41 -4.50 6.21 6.65
CA GLY A 41 -3.88 4.93 7.00
C GLY A 41 -4.59 3.75 6.36
N TRP A 42 -5.09 3.91 5.14
CA TRP A 42 -5.63 2.82 4.32
C TRP A 42 -4.69 2.61 3.14
N TYR A 43 -4.45 1.35 2.81
CA TYR A 43 -3.68 0.94 1.64
C TYR A 43 -4.62 0.41 0.58
N TRP A 44 -4.35 0.76 -0.68
CA TRP A 44 -5.10 0.31 -1.84
C TRP A 44 -4.18 -0.33 -2.85
N TRP A 45 -4.56 -1.50 -3.34
CA TRP A 45 -3.84 -2.22 -4.38
C TRP A 45 -4.78 -3.10 -5.18
N ALA A 46 -4.80 -2.95 -6.51
CA ALA A 46 -5.58 -3.79 -7.44
C ALA A 46 -7.08 -4.00 -7.08
N GLY A 47 -7.75 -2.96 -6.57
CA GLY A 47 -9.17 -3.04 -6.14
C GLY A 47 -9.39 -3.58 -4.73
N TYR A 48 -8.32 -3.90 -4.01
CA TYR A 48 -8.32 -4.29 -2.61
C TYR A 48 -7.90 -3.11 -1.72
N LYS A 49 -8.50 -3.06 -0.53
CA LYS A 49 -8.24 -2.06 0.50
C LYS A 49 -7.93 -2.73 1.82
N SER A 50 -6.89 -2.28 2.52
CA SER A 50 -6.49 -2.84 3.83
C SER A 50 -5.97 -1.78 4.79
N LYS A 51 -6.03 -2.06 6.09
CA LYS A 51 -5.29 -1.33 7.14
C LYS A 51 -3.84 -1.78 7.27
N VAL A 52 -3.53 -2.96 6.76
CA VAL A 52 -2.18 -3.54 6.73
C VAL A 52 -1.55 -3.24 5.37
N GLU A 53 -0.28 -2.85 5.39
CA GLU A 53 0.47 -2.55 4.17
C GLU A 53 0.67 -3.83 3.35
N PRO A 54 0.26 -3.87 2.06
CA PRO A 54 0.53 -5.03 1.22
C PRO A 54 2.03 -5.18 0.97
N PRO A 55 2.52 -6.39 0.73
CA PRO A 55 3.84 -6.61 0.14
C PRO A 55 4.00 -5.83 -1.18
N CYS A 56 5.20 -5.35 -1.48
CA CYS A 56 5.47 -4.74 -2.79
C CYS A 56 5.54 -5.84 -3.87
N TYR A 57 4.67 -5.81 -4.88
CA TYR A 57 4.64 -6.79 -5.99
C TYR A 57 6.01 -7.04 -6.64
N GLN A 58 6.87 -6.03 -6.68
CA GLN A 58 8.23 -6.12 -7.24
C GLN A 58 9.25 -6.83 -6.33
N ARG A 59 8.89 -7.11 -5.08
CA ARG A 59 9.76 -7.68 -4.03
C ARG A 59 9.16 -8.88 -3.31
N CYS A 60 7.99 -9.35 -3.72
CA CYS A 60 7.31 -10.49 -3.11
C CYS A 60 6.83 -11.47 -4.18
N THR A 61 6.42 -12.65 -3.75
CA THR A 61 5.80 -13.63 -4.63
C THR A 61 4.30 -13.35 -4.76
N GLU A 62 3.67 -13.88 -5.81
CA GLU A 62 2.21 -13.82 -5.96
C GLU A 62 1.49 -14.44 -4.76
N GLY A 63 2.05 -15.49 -4.17
CA GLY A 63 1.51 -16.13 -2.96
C GLY A 63 1.46 -15.22 -1.74
N ASP A 64 2.47 -14.36 -1.55
CA ASP A 64 2.48 -13.40 -0.44
C ASP A 64 1.37 -12.35 -0.58
N LEU A 65 1.08 -11.96 -1.82
CA LEU A 65 0.00 -11.02 -2.12
C LEU A 65 -1.37 -11.66 -2.01
N LEU A 66 -1.53 -12.90 -2.47
CA LEU A 66 -2.78 -13.66 -2.29
C LEU A 66 -3.08 -13.83 -0.80
N LYS A 67 -2.07 -14.16 0.00
CA LYS A 67 -2.23 -14.27 1.45
C LYS A 67 -2.67 -12.93 2.07
N TRP A 68 -2.04 -11.82 1.70
CA TRP A 68 -2.48 -10.50 2.15
C TRP A 68 -3.92 -10.17 1.70
N GLN A 69 -4.31 -10.57 0.49
CA GLN A 69 -5.68 -10.38 0.00
C GLN A 69 -6.70 -11.17 0.81
N GLU A 70 -6.37 -12.40 1.21
CA GLU A 70 -7.23 -13.29 2.00
C GLU A 70 -7.32 -12.90 3.48
N ASP A 71 -6.18 -12.56 4.09
CA ASP A 71 -6.09 -12.36 5.55
C ASP A 71 -6.38 -10.91 5.96
N ASP A 72 -5.96 -9.94 5.16
CA ASP A 72 -5.85 -8.54 5.60
C ASP A 72 -6.63 -7.55 4.73
N ALA A 73 -7.06 -7.93 3.52
CA ALA A 73 -7.66 -7.01 2.57
C ALA A 73 -9.16 -7.22 2.37
N ILE A 74 -9.84 -6.14 2.00
CA ILE A 74 -11.25 -6.12 1.63
C ILE A 74 -11.31 -5.73 0.16
N PHE A 75 -11.93 -6.57 -0.67
CA PHE A 75 -12.19 -6.21 -2.06
C PHE A 75 -13.31 -5.16 -2.12
N GLU A 76 -12.99 -3.93 -2.58
CA GLU A 76 -13.98 -2.85 -2.78
C GLU A 76 -14.31 -2.64 -4.27
N GLY A 77 -13.63 -3.34 -5.17
CA GLY A 77 -13.75 -3.12 -6.62
C GLY A 77 -12.89 -1.94 -7.10
N LEU A 78 -12.81 -1.78 -8.43
CA LEU A 78 -12.13 -0.66 -9.11
C LEU A 78 -13.13 0.37 -9.60
#